data_AF-A0A183H4D0-F1
#
_entry.id   AF-A0A183H4D0-F1
#
_cell.length_a   1.000
_cell.length_b   1.000
_cell.length_c   1.000
_cell.angle_alpha   90.00
_cell.angle_beta   90.00
_cell.angle_gamma   90.00
#
_symmetry.space_group_name_H-M   'P 1'
#
loop_
_entity.id
_entity.type
_entity.pdbx_description
1 polymer ?
#
loop_
_entity_poly.entity_id
_entity_poly.type
_entity_poly.pdbx_seq_one_letter_code
_entity_poly.pdbx_strand_id
1 'polypeptide(L)'
;MLMDAVLFLVLVFISQTTSLRFYVPPNGKKCLKEEIHKNVVVTGSYEFADTTGYITSVHVTDTRGHTLYQRERFTETSGKFAFTADEYDIFEICFSTHSPPSLLLFRVFYNKN
;
A
#
# COMPACT_ATOMS: atom_id res chain seq x y z
N MET A 1 -20.51 29.95 -11.50
CA MET A 1 -19.39 30.50 -10.71
C MET A 1 -19.39 30.02 -9.26
N LEU A 2 -20.37 30.38 -8.41
CA LEU A 2 -20.41 29.88 -7.01
C LEU A 2 -20.64 28.36 -6.91
N MET A 3 -21.52 27.81 -7.74
CA MET A 3 -21.86 26.38 -7.72
C MET A 3 -20.68 25.50 -8.17
N ASP A 4 -19.90 25.96 -9.14
CA ASP A 4 -18.71 25.26 -9.65
C ASP A 4 -17.59 25.23 -8.59
N ALA A 5 -17.41 26.32 -7.85
CA ALA A 5 -16.45 26.39 -6.75
C ALA A 5 -16.84 25.45 -5.60
N VAL A 6 -18.13 25.34 -5.28
CA VAL A 6 -18.64 24.39 -4.27
C VAL A 6 -18.43 22.95 -4.72
N LEU A 7 -18.72 22.63 -5.98
CA LEU A 7 -18.51 21.28 -6.52
C LEU A 7 -17.03 20.88 -6.49
N PHE A 8 -16.13 21.79 -6.88
CA PHE A 8 -14.68 21.57 -6.77
C PHE A 8 -14.23 21.35 -5.33
N LEU A 9 -14.75 22.14 -4.39
CA LEU A 9 -14.42 22.00 -2.97
C LEU A 9 -14.86 20.64 -2.44
N VAL A 10 -16.07 20.19 -2.78
CA VAL A 10 -16.61 18.88 -2.40
C VAL A 10 -15.75 17.73 -2.94
N LEU A 11 -15.31 17.79 -4.20
CA LEU A 11 -14.46 16.76 -4.80
C LEU A 11 -13.08 16.65 -4.12
N VAL A 12 -12.52 17.76 -3.66
CA VAL A 12 -11.23 17.77 -2.94
C VAL A 12 -11.35 17.10 -1.57
N PHE A 13 -12.46 17.28 -0.85
CA PHE A 13 -12.66 16.63 0.45
C PHE A 13 -12.88 15.11 0.38
N ILE A 14 -13.31 14.58 -0.78
CA ILE A 14 -13.62 13.16 -0.94
C ILE A 14 -12.34 12.32 -1.17
N SER A 15 -11.25 12.91 -1.65
CA SER A 15 -10.01 12.17 -1.97
C SER A 15 -8.97 12.23 -0.85
N GLN A 16 -9.26 11.60 0.30
CA GLN A 16 -8.26 11.38 1.35
C GLN A 16 -7.28 10.25 0.97
N THR A 17 -6.42 10.49 -0.02
CA THR A 17 -5.36 9.54 -0.37
C THR A 17 -4.21 9.71 0.62
N THR A 18 -3.89 8.67 1.38
CA THR A 18 -2.72 8.70 2.27
C THR A 18 -1.50 8.24 1.48
N SER A 19 -0.43 9.05 1.49
CA SER A 19 0.86 8.70 0.87
C SER A 19 1.92 8.53 1.95
N LEU A 20 2.67 7.44 1.89
CA LEU A 20 3.76 7.15 2.82
C LEU A 20 5.03 6.80 2.05
N ARG A 21 6.18 7.19 2.60
CA ARG A 21 7.50 6.87 2.05
C ARG A 21 8.37 6.27 3.13
N PHE A 22 8.99 5.15 2.83
CA PHE A 22 9.90 4.49 3.77
C PHE A 22 10.96 3.68 3.04
N TYR A 23 12.09 3.51 3.71
CA TYR A 23 13.19 2.71 3.21
C TYR A 23 13.10 1.27 3.72
N VAL A 24 13.32 0.31 2.83
CA VAL A 24 13.39 -1.12 3.14
C VAL A 24 14.84 -1.59 2.93
N PRO A 25 15.51 -2.14 3.97
CA PRO A 25 16.87 -2.62 3.83
C PRO A 25 16.95 -3.84 2.91
N PRO A 26 18.15 -4.17 2.37
CA PRO A 26 18.36 -5.38 1.56
C PRO A 26 18.01 -6.64 2.36
N ASN A 27 17.34 -7.60 1.72
CA ASN A 27 16.80 -8.80 2.37
C ASN A 27 15.90 -8.50 3.58
N GLY A 28 15.32 -7.31 3.61
CA GLY A 28 14.54 -6.78 4.72
C GLY A 28 13.04 -6.75 4.44
N LYS A 29 12.28 -6.38 5.47
CA LYS A 29 10.82 -6.23 5.42
C LYS A 29 10.40 -5.00 6.23
N LYS A 30 9.44 -4.23 5.73
CA LYS A 30 8.72 -3.18 6.47
C LYS A 30 7.23 -3.34 6.26
N CYS A 31 6.45 -3.06 7.31
CA CYS A 31 5.00 -3.18 7.29
C CYS A 31 4.33 -1.90 7.78
N LEU A 32 3.22 -1.57 7.14
CA LEU A 32 2.24 -0.62 7.64
C LEU A 32 1.16 -1.40 8.38
N LYS A 33 0.88 -1.03 9.63
CA LYS A 33 -0.24 -1.56 10.43
C LYS A 33 -1.36 -0.52 10.42
N GLU A 34 -2.57 -0.94 10.08
CA GLU A 34 -3.71 -0.04 9.98
C GLU A 34 -4.96 -0.68 10.59
N GLU A 35 -5.68 0.07 11.42
CA GLU A 35 -7.01 -0.33 11.90
C GLU A 35 -8.06 -0.09 10.81
N ILE A 36 -8.74 -1.14 10.40
CA ILE A 36 -9.74 -1.10 9.33
C ILE A 36 -11.04 -1.71 9.87
N HIS A 37 -12.14 -0.99 9.67
CA HIS A 37 -13.46 -1.44 10.05
C HIS A 37 -14.05 -2.43 9.05
N LYS A 38 -14.99 -3.24 9.52
CA LYS A 38 -15.76 -4.17 8.69
C LYS A 38 -16.37 -3.46 7.48
N ASN A 39 -16.36 -4.16 6.34
CA ASN A 39 -16.89 -3.76 5.03
C ASN A 39 -16.21 -2.54 4.39
N VAL A 40 -15.07 -2.09 4.91
CA VAL A 40 -14.26 -1.03 4.27
C VAL A 40 -13.44 -1.64 3.14
N VAL A 41 -13.44 -0.98 1.99
CA VAL A 41 -12.63 -1.37 0.84
C VAL A 41 -11.32 -0.60 0.88
N VAL A 42 -10.22 -1.32 1.00
CA VAL A 42 -8.89 -0.73 0.93
C VAL A 42 -8.32 -0.94 -0.45
N THR A 43 -7.85 0.15 -1.05
CA THR A 43 -7.11 0.14 -2.30
C THR A 43 -5.76 0.81 -2.08
N GLY A 44 -4.73 0.31 -2.77
CA GLY A 44 -3.43 0.94 -2.71
C GLY A 44 -2.59 0.71 -3.95
N SER A 45 -1.62 1.58 -4.14
CA SER A 45 -0.57 1.48 -5.15
C SER A 45 0.79 1.70 -4.51
N TYR A 46 1.81 1.10 -5.11
CA TYR A 46 3.18 1.29 -4.68
C TYR A 46 4.09 1.50 -5.87
N GLU A 47 5.14 2.28 -5.65
CA GLU A 47 6.24 2.51 -6.58
C GLU A 47 7.57 2.51 -5.82
N PHE A 48 8.63 2.02 -6.47
CA PHE A 48 10.00 2.14 -5.99
C PHE A 48 10.94 2.44 -7.16
N ALA A 49 12.15 2.92 -6.87
CA ALA A 49 13.08 3.37 -7.90
C ALA A 49 13.50 2.23 -8.84
N ASP A 50 13.49 2.51 -10.15
CA ASP A 50 14.00 1.59 -11.16
C ASP A 50 15.50 1.42 -10.98
N THR A 51 15.85 0.28 -10.43
CA THR A 51 17.20 -0.10 -10.13
C THR A 51 17.29 -1.57 -10.48
N THR A 52 18.18 -1.89 -11.42
CA THR A 52 18.23 -3.22 -12.02
C THR A 52 18.65 -4.24 -10.94
N GLY A 53 17.90 -5.34 -10.81
CA GLY A 53 18.29 -6.48 -9.95
C GLY A 53 17.58 -6.59 -8.60
N TYR A 54 16.61 -5.73 -8.28
CA TYR A 54 15.74 -5.95 -7.12
C TYR A 54 14.68 -7.01 -7.40
N ILE A 55 14.46 -7.85 -6.39
CA ILE A 55 13.36 -8.81 -6.33
C ILE A 55 12.56 -8.44 -5.09
N THR A 56 11.30 -8.09 -5.26
CA THR A 56 10.44 -7.62 -4.17
C THR A 56 9.21 -8.49 -4.00
N SER A 57 8.65 -8.52 -2.79
CA SER A 57 7.36 -9.14 -2.53
C SER A 57 6.48 -8.23 -1.68
N VAL A 58 5.17 -8.29 -1.91
CA VAL A 58 4.14 -7.57 -1.16
C VAL A 58 3.15 -8.57 -0.59
N HIS A 59 2.84 -8.42 0.70
CA HIS A 59 1.91 -9.29 1.41
C HIS A 59 0.99 -8.44 2.26
N VAL A 60 -0.31 -8.72 2.21
CA VAL A 60 -1.31 -8.13 3.10
C VAL A 60 -1.94 -9.22 3.97
N THR A 61 -1.91 -9.05 5.29
CA THR A 61 -2.50 -9.99 6.25
C THR A 61 -3.36 -9.31 7.30
N ASP A 62 -4.30 -10.04 7.91
CA ASP A 62 -5.00 -9.64 9.14
C ASP A 62 -4.26 -10.14 10.40
N THR A 63 -4.75 -9.85 11.61
CA THR A 63 -4.08 -10.30 12.85
C THR A 63 -4.19 -11.81 13.08
N ARG A 64 -5.11 -12.47 12.38
CA ARG A 64 -5.30 -13.94 12.41
C ARG A 64 -4.38 -14.66 11.45
N GLY A 65 -3.64 -13.93 10.61
CA GLY A 65 -2.72 -14.47 9.63
C GLY A 65 -3.38 -14.87 8.31
N HIS A 66 -4.63 -14.50 8.07
CA HIS A 66 -5.24 -14.68 6.76
C HIS A 66 -4.53 -13.79 5.75
N THR A 67 -4.28 -14.32 4.56
CA THR A 67 -3.65 -13.57 3.47
C THR A 67 -4.73 -12.98 2.57
N LEU A 68 -4.76 -11.65 2.49
CA LEU A 68 -5.75 -10.89 1.72
C LEU A 68 -5.23 -10.56 0.33
N TYR A 69 -3.91 -10.37 0.22
CA TYR A 69 -3.22 -10.13 -1.04
C TYR A 69 -1.78 -10.61 -0.92
N GLN A 70 -1.27 -11.22 -2.00
CA GLN A 70 0.11 -11.68 -2.06
C GLN A 70 0.63 -11.55 -3.49
N ARG A 71 1.80 -10.94 -3.62
CA ARG A 71 2.58 -10.90 -4.86
C ARG A 71 4.03 -11.16 -4.52
N GLU A 72 4.57 -12.26 -5.00
CA GLU A 72 5.92 -12.70 -4.65
C GLU A 72 6.92 -12.47 -5.76
N ARG A 73 8.17 -12.21 -5.37
CA ARG A 73 9.39 -12.22 -6.19
C ARG A 73 9.22 -11.59 -7.57
N PHE A 74 8.70 -10.37 -7.57
CA PHE A 74 8.46 -9.61 -8.78
C PHE A 74 9.55 -8.55 -8.99
N THR A 75 9.77 -8.14 -10.24
CA THR A 75 10.81 -7.17 -10.63
C THR A 75 10.21 -5.85 -11.12
N GLU A 76 8.90 -5.79 -11.34
CA GLU A 76 8.23 -4.56 -11.73
C GLU A 76 8.28 -3.53 -10.59
N THR A 77 8.63 -2.29 -10.94
CA THR A 77 8.87 -1.19 -10.00
C THR A 77 7.59 -0.59 -9.43
N SER A 78 6.42 -1.09 -9.84
CA SER A 78 5.12 -0.61 -9.38
C SER A 78 4.06 -1.70 -9.37
N GLY A 79 2.98 -1.44 -8.63
CA GLY A 79 1.84 -2.33 -8.56
C GLY A 79 0.67 -1.73 -7.80
N LYS A 80 -0.42 -2.49 -7.75
CA LYS A 80 -1.65 -2.15 -7.02
C LYS A 80 -2.16 -3.35 -6.24
N PHE A 81 -2.84 -3.09 -5.14
CA PHE A 81 -3.56 -4.08 -4.35
C PHE A 81 -4.92 -3.53 -3.94
N ALA A 82 -5.86 -4.43 -3.71
CA ALA A 82 -7.17 -4.09 -3.16
C ALA A 82 -7.67 -5.27 -2.32
N PHE A 83 -8.32 -4.97 -1.20
CA PHE A 83 -8.99 -5.96 -0.36
C PHE A 83 -10.15 -5.32 0.38
N THR A 84 -11.10 -6.13 0.83
CA THR A 84 -12.21 -5.70 1.68
C THR A 84 -12.02 -6.33 3.05
N ALA A 85 -12.21 -5.55 4.12
CA ALA A 85 -12.15 -6.08 5.47
C ALA A 85 -13.47 -6.78 5.85
N ASP A 86 -13.43 -8.06 6.18
CA ASP A 86 -14.63 -8.81 6.58
C ASP A 86 -15.08 -8.48 8.02
N GLU A 87 -14.14 -8.03 8.85
CA GLU A 87 -14.32 -7.70 10.26
C GLU A 87 -13.48 -6.48 10.64
N TYR A 88 -13.75 -5.87 11.81
CA TYR A 88 -12.85 -4.86 12.36
C TYR A 88 -11.58 -5.54 12.86
N ASP A 89 -10.43 -5.17 12.29
CA ASP A 89 -9.13 -5.75 12.64
C ASP A 89 -7.98 -4.80 12.27
N ILE A 90 -6.77 -5.16 12.69
CA ILE A 90 -5.52 -4.53 12.26
C ILE A 90 -4.96 -5.32 11.08
N PHE A 91 -4.77 -4.64 9.96
CA PHE A 91 -4.17 -5.24 8.77
C PHE A 91 -2.72 -4.79 8.62
N GLU A 92 -1.87 -5.72 8.19
CA GLU A 92 -0.46 -5.50 7.91
C GLU A 92 -0.20 -5.53 6.40
N ILE A 93 0.23 -4.39 5.85
CA ILE A 93 0.68 -4.28 4.46
C ILE A 93 2.20 -4.25 4.46
N CYS A 94 2.82 -5.36 4.05
CA CYS A 94 4.24 -5.57 4.15
C CYS A 94 4.93 -5.57 2.78
N PHE A 95 6.09 -4.93 2.73
CA PHE A 95 6.98 -4.86 1.57
C PHE A 95 8.32 -5.48 1.95
N SER A 96 8.81 -6.39 1.10
CA SER A 96 10.07 -7.11 1.34
C SER A 96 10.95 -7.12 0.11
N THR A 97 12.26 -7.23 0.34
CA THR A 97 13.30 -7.32 -0.69
C THR A 97 14.01 -8.68 -0.54
N HIS A 98 14.41 -9.32 -1.65
CA HIS A 98 14.96 -10.69 -1.66
C HIS A 98 16.30 -10.86 -2.39
N SER A 99 16.81 -9.78 -2.98
CA SER A 99 18.06 -9.76 -3.74
C SER A 99 18.96 -8.68 -3.12
N PRO A 100 20.30 -8.77 -3.25
CA PRO A 100 21.21 -7.73 -2.81
C PRO A 100 21.30 -6.62 -3.87
N PRO A 101 20.39 -5.65 -3.79
CA PRO A 101 20.84 -4.29 -4.03
C PRO A 101 20.45 -3.43 -2.82
N SER A 102 20.96 -2.21 -2.82
CA SER A 102 20.95 -1.23 -1.73
C SER A 102 19.57 -0.94 -1.08
N LEU A 103 19.56 0.05 -0.18
CA LEU A 103 18.34 0.50 0.48
C LEU A 103 17.29 0.97 -0.54
N LEU A 104 16.11 0.33 -0.57
CA LEU A 104 15.02 0.72 -1.48
C LEU A 104 14.06 1.71 -0.83
N LEU A 105 13.80 2.83 -1.50
CA LEU A 105 12.74 3.75 -1.12
C LEU A 105 11.42 3.32 -1.77
N PHE A 106 10.46 2.90 -0.93
CA PHE A 106 9.09 2.66 -1.36
C PHE A 106 8.27 3.92 -1.16
N ARG A 107 7.43 4.23 -2.14
CA ARG A 107 6.32 5.17 -1.99
C ARG A 107 5.02 4.40 -2.16
N VAL A 108 4.14 4.50 -1.18
CA VAL A 108 2.88 3.78 -1.13
C VAL A 108 1.75 4.80 -1.00
N PHE A 109 0.72 4.63 -1.81
CA PHE A 109 -0.54 5.34 -1.71
C PHE A 109 -1.61 4.35 -1.30
N TYR A 110 -2.47 4.71 -0.36
CA TYR A 110 -3.63 3.88 -0.01
C TYR A 110 -4.82 4.73 0.40
N ASN A 111 -6.02 4.16 0.22
CA ASN A 111 -7.29 4.75 0.59
C ASN A 111 -8.21 3.70 1.23
N LYS A 112 -9.01 4.15 2.20
CA LYS A 112 -10.04 3.38 2.92
C LYS A 112 -11.40 3.96 2.51
N ASN A 113 -12.11 3.25 1.64
CA ASN A 113 -13.40 3.67 1.07
C ASN A 113 -14.58 3.02 1.82
#